data_AF-A0A497HYV3-F1
#
_entry.id   AF-A0A497HYV3-F1
#
_cell.length_a   1.000
_cell.length_b   1.000
_cell.length_c   1.000
_cell.angle_alpha   90.00
_cell.angle_beta   90.00
_cell.angle_gamma   90.00
#
_symmetry.space_group_name_H-M   'P 1'
#
loop_
_entity.id
_entity.type
_entity.pdbx_description
1 polymer ?
#
loop_
_entity_poly.entity_id
_entity_poly.type
_entity_poly.pdbx_seq_one_letter_code
_entity_poly.pdbx_strand_id
1 'polypeptide(L)'
;STREGTGGDFLGLREYRRGDPAYRIYWKKHKKEGDLYIKQFLDEGNKKIILHISENASEKLIERTASIACRLLEQGSLVGLKTDRDFIPPSTGRFQKLEILKTLALLGYD
;
A
#
# COMPACT_ATOMS: atom_id res chain seq x y z
N SER A 1 -12.39 9.83 -0.99
CA SER A 1 -11.00 10.18 -1.38
C SER A 1 -10.39 8.96 -2.04
N THR A 2 -10.51 8.87 -3.36
CA THR A 2 -10.18 7.67 -4.16
C THR A 2 -8.78 7.85 -4.72
N ARG A 3 -7.83 7.00 -4.29
CA ARG A 3 -6.45 7.00 -4.81
C ARG A 3 -6.28 5.74 -5.66
N GLU A 4 -6.24 5.95 -6.96
CA GLU A 4 -6.25 4.92 -8.01
C GLU A 4 -4.87 4.27 -8.17
N GLY A 5 -4.77 2.94 -8.07
CA GLY A 5 -3.57 2.12 -8.25
C GLY A 5 -3.04 2.05 -9.70
N THR A 6 -1.79 1.61 -9.84
CA THR A 6 -0.97 1.73 -11.06
C THR A 6 -0.86 0.44 -11.88
N GLY A 7 -1.72 -0.56 -11.65
CA GLY A 7 -1.44 -1.89 -12.19
C GLY A 7 -2.59 -2.90 -12.26
N GLY A 8 -3.84 -2.49 -12.47
CA GLY A 8 -4.90 -3.45 -12.85
C GLY A 8 -5.44 -3.24 -14.26
N ASP A 9 -6.48 -3.98 -14.62
CA ASP A 9 -6.99 -4.06 -15.99
C ASP A 9 -7.39 -2.69 -16.56
N PHE A 10 -7.07 -2.44 -17.83
CA PHE A 10 -7.41 -1.18 -18.49
C PHE A 10 -8.92 -0.98 -18.55
N LEU A 11 -9.43 0.01 -17.80
CA LEU A 11 -10.86 0.34 -17.74
C LEU A 11 -11.29 1.31 -18.84
N GLY A 12 -10.38 2.15 -19.35
CA GLY A 12 -10.69 3.14 -20.37
C GLY A 12 -9.95 4.47 -20.20
N LEU A 13 -10.47 5.52 -20.84
CA LEU A 13 -9.93 6.87 -20.75
C LEU A 13 -10.90 7.79 -20.01
N ARG A 14 -10.38 8.66 -19.14
CA ARG A 14 -11.14 9.75 -18.50
C ARG A 14 -10.53 11.09 -18.88
N GLU A 15 -11.30 12.16 -18.88
CA GLU A 15 -10.75 13.51 -18.86
C GLU A 15 -9.87 13.74 -17.62
N TYR A 16 -8.79 14.48 -17.85
CA TYR A 16 -7.84 14.94 -16.85
C TYR A 16 -8.52 15.88 -15.87
N ARG A 17 -8.20 15.69 -14.59
CA ARG A 17 -8.56 16.60 -13.52
C ARG A 17 -7.29 17.07 -12.85
N ARG A 18 -7.28 18.32 -12.43
CA ARG A 18 -6.16 18.91 -11.70
C ARG A 18 -5.84 18.04 -10.47
N GLY A 19 -4.63 17.50 -10.42
CA GLY A 19 -4.19 16.55 -9.40
C GLY A 19 -3.99 15.12 -9.90
N ASP A 20 -4.40 14.81 -11.13
CA ASP A 20 -4.12 13.51 -11.73
C ASP A 20 -2.61 13.34 -12.02
N PRO A 21 -2.07 12.12 -11.86
CA PRO A 21 -0.67 11.84 -12.08
C PRO A 21 -0.28 11.96 -13.57
N ALA A 22 0.73 12.78 -13.85
CA ALA A 22 1.19 13.07 -15.22
C ALA A 22 1.62 11.83 -16.00
N TYR A 23 2.14 10.79 -15.32
CA TYR A 23 2.57 9.55 -15.97
C TYR A 23 1.41 8.71 -16.54
N ARG A 24 0.14 9.03 -16.19
CA ARG A 24 -1.06 8.34 -16.72
C ARG A 24 -1.70 9.05 -17.90
N ILE A 25 -1.17 10.21 -18.31
CA ILE A 25 -1.72 10.98 -19.42
C ILE A 25 -1.58 10.16 -20.71
N TYR A 26 -2.69 9.98 -21.41
CA TYR A 26 -2.75 9.32 -22.69
C TYR A 26 -2.48 10.30 -23.83
N TRP A 27 -1.20 10.60 -24.05
CA TRP A 27 -0.74 11.59 -25.03
C TRP A 27 -1.17 11.31 -26.48
N LYS A 28 -1.49 10.05 -26.82
CA LYS A 28 -1.88 9.66 -28.19
C LYS A 28 -3.27 10.12 -28.63
N LYS A 29 -4.16 10.55 -27.73
CA LYS A 29 -5.52 11.06 -28.08
C LYS A 29 -5.57 12.58 -28.21
N HIS A 30 -4.43 13.26 -28.34
CA HIS A 30 -4.40 14.72 -28.48
C HIS A 30 -4.94 15.16 -29.86
N LYS A 31 -6.27 15.26 -29.99
CA LYS A 31 -6.96 15.77 -31.17
C LYS A 31 -7.64 17.09 -30.78
N LYS A 32 -7.13 18.20 -31.35
CA LYS A 32 -7.71 19.56 -31.41
C LYS A 32 -8.90 19.85 -30.46
N GLU A 33 -8.61 19.97 -29.19
CA GLU A 33 -9.28 20.77 -28.16
C GLU A 33 -8.49 20.43 -26.87
N GLY A 34 -8.37 21.31 -25.89
CA GLY A 34 -7.45 21.19 -24.74
C GLY A 34 -7.72 20.04 -23.76
N ASP A 35 -8.37 18.96 -24.17
CA ASP A 35 -8.84 17.88 -23.31
C ASP A 35 -7.75 16.81 -23.16
N LEU A 36 -7.01 16.91 -22.06
CA LEU A 36 -6.11 15.85 -21.63
C LEU A 36 -6.94 14.67 -21.14
N TYR A 37 -6.53 13.45 -21.49
CA TYR A 37 -7.15 12.23 -21.00
C TYR A 37 -6.15 11.41 -20.20
N ILE A 38 -6.59 10.72 -19.15
CA ILE A 38 -5.81 9.77 -18.36
C ILE A 38 -6.28 8.33 -18.61
N LYS A 39 -5.35 7.37 -18.60
CA LYS A 39 -5.68 5.94 -18.57
C LYS A 39 -6.24 5.56 -17.19
N GLN A 40 -7.44 5.02 -17.16
CA GLN A 40 -8.03 4.39 -15.98
C GLN A 40 -7.68 2.91 -15.95
N PHE A 41 -7.34 2.41 -14.77
CA PHE A 41 -7.07 1.01 -14.49
C PHE A 41 -8.01 0.57 -13.37
N LEU A 42 -8.51 -0.67 -13.42
CA LEU A 42 -9.16 -1.33 -12.29
C LEU A 42 -8.15 -1.35 -11.15
N ASP A 43 -8.44 -0.68 -10.04
CA ASP A 43 -7.69 -0.91 -8.83
C ASP A 43 -8.30 -2.18 -8.22
N GLU A 44 -7.66 -3.34 -8.43
CA GLU A 44 -7.85 -4.48 -7.55
C GLU A 44 -7.26 -4.09 -6.20
N GLY A 45 -7.99 -3.21 -5.48
CA GLY A 45 -7.43 -2.32 -4.47
C GLY A 45 -6.49 -3.04 -3.53
N ASN A 46 -5.25 -2.56 -3.44
CA ASN A 46 -4.23 -3.14 -2.56
C ASN A 46 -4.86 -3.43 -1.20
N LYS A 47 -5.06 -4.72 -0.87
CA LYS A 47 -5.74 -5.12 0.36
C LYS A 47 -5.00 -4.48 1.53
N LYS A 48 -5.72 -3.67 2.31
CA LYS A 48 -5.21 -3.05 3.53
C LYS A 48 -5.35 -4.06 4.65
N ILE A 49 -4.22 -4.50 5.19
CA ILE A 49 -4.14 -5.50 6.23
C ILE A 49 -3.49 -4.84 7.44
N ILE A 50 -4.13 -4.94 8.61
CA ILE A 50 -3.54 -4.52 9.88
C ILE A 50 -3.26 -5.79 10.67
N LEU A 51 -2.00 -6.01 11.01
CA LEU A 51 -1.60 -7.08 11.92
C LEU A 51 -1.74 -6.56 13.35
N HIS A 52 -2.49 -7.28 14.18
CA HIS A 52 -2.60 -7.00 15.61
C HIS A 52 -1.74 -8.00 16.38
N ILE A 53 -0.92 -7.50 17.30
CA ILE A 53 -0.12 -8.31 18.20
C ILE A 53 -0.09 -7.64 19.58
N SER A 54 -0.20 -8.42 20.66
CA SER A 54 -0.05 -7.87 22.01
C SER A 54 1.42 -7.66 22.35
N GLU A 55 1.71 -6.73 23.25
CA GLU A 55 3.06 -6.51 23.77
C GLU A 55 3.61 -7.76 24.48
N ASN A 56 2.75 -8.55 25.13
CA ASN A 56 3.14 -9.80 25.81
C ASN A 56 3.14 -11.02 24.87
N ALA A 57 3.24 -10.81 23.56
CA ALA A 57 3.26 -11.90 22.60
C ALA A 57 4.52 -12.76 22.77
N SER A 58 4.37 -14.08 22.62
CA SER A 58 5.54 -14.97 22.64
C SER A 58 6.46 -14.67 21.44
N GLU A 59 7.76 -14.92 21.62
CA GLU A 59 8.78 -14.77 20.57
C GLU A 59 8.37 -15.46 19.26
N LYS A 60 7.80 -16.67 19.36
CA LYS A 60 7.28 -17.42 18.21
C LYS A 60 6.14 -16.71 17.47
N LEU A 61 5.27 -15.99 18.18
CA LEU A 61 4.20 -15.21 17.57
C LEU A 61 4.75 -13.95 16.90
N ILE A 62 5.74 -13.30 17.51
CA ILE A 62 6.46 -12.16 16.95
C ILE A 62 7.15 -12.56 15.63
N GLU A 63 7.91 -13.65 15.63
CA GLU A 63 8.59 -14.20 14.44
C GLU A 63 7.59 -14.52 13.32
N ARG A 64 6.48 -15.16 13.67
CA ARG A 64 5.43 -15.50 12.70
C ARG A 64 4.77 -14.26 12.12
N THR A 65 4.52 -13.24 12.95
CA THR A 65 3.93 -11.97 12.52
C THR A 65 4.87 -11.22 11.58
N ALA A 66 6.17 -11.19 11.90
CA ALA A 66 7.21 -10.63 11.02
C ALA A 66 7.23 -11.34 9.65
N SER A 67 7.17 -12.67 9.65
CA SER A 67 7.14 -13.47 8.42
C SER A 67 5.90 -13.17 7.56
N ILE A 68 4.72 -13.05 8.20
CA ILE A 68 3.47 -12.70 7.52
C ILE A 68 3.56 -11.29 6.94
N ALA A 69 4.04 -10.31 7.72
CA ALA A 69 4.20 -8.93 7.26
C ALA A 69 5.09 -8.84 6.02
N CYS A 70 6.24 -9.54 6.03
CA CYS A 70 7.16 -9.58 4.90
C CYS A 70 6.48 -10.13 3.64
N ARG A 71 5.81 -11.28 3.77
CA ARG A 71 5.14 -11.93 2.64
C ARG A 71 4.04 -11.05 2.04
N LEU A 72 3.23 -10.42 2.89
CA LEU A 72 2.14 -9.55 2.43
C LEU A 72 2.67 -8.30 1.72
N LEU A 73 3.73 -7.69 2.24
CA LEU A 73 4.40 -6.54 1.59
C LEU A 73 5.03 -6.94 0.25
N GLU A 74 5.66 -8.11 0.16
CA GLU A 74 6.23 -8.66 -1.08
C GLU A 74 5.16 -8.96 -2.14
N GLN A 75 3.94 -9.29 -1.70
CA GLN A 75 2.77 -9.45 -2.56
C GLN A 75 2.10 -8.12 -2.96
N GLY A 76 2.65 -6.98 -2.54
CA GLY A 76 2.11 -5.66 -2.87
C GLY A 76 0.93 -5.21 -1.99
N SER A 77 0.60 -5.95 -0.92
CA SER A 77 -0.44 -5.53 0.02
C SER A 77 0.01 -4.29 0.82
N LEU A 78 -0.97 -3.48 1.25
CA LEU A 78 -0.73 -2.40 2.20
C LEU A 78 -0.80 -3.01 3.61
N VAL A 79 0.33 -3.06 4.32
CA VAL A 79 0.41 -3.72 5.63
C VAL A 79 0.67 -2.67 6.70
N GLY A 80 -0.15 -2.68 7.75
CA GLY A 80 0.05 -1.92 8.98
C GLY A 80 0.22 -2.85 10.17
N LEU A 81 0.64 -2.28 11.29
CA LEU A 81 0.84 -3.00 12.55
C LEU A 81 0.14 -2.22 13.67
N LYS A 82 -0.50 -2.94 14.59
CA LYS A 82 -1.00 -2.37 15.82
C LYS A 82 -0.56 -3.24 16.98
N THR A 83 0.02 -2.58 17.98
CA THR A 83 0.31 -3.17 19.28
C THR A 83 -0.59 -2.53 20.34
N ASP A 84 -0.38 -2.87 21.61
CA ASP A 84 -1.11 -2.22 22.70
C ASP A 84 -0.66 -0.76 22.89
N ARG A 85 0.56 -0.41 22.44
CA ARG A 85 1.17 0.93 22.57
C ARG A 85 1.24 1.71 21.26
N ASP A 86 1.53 1.03 20.15
CA ASP A 86 1.86 1.66 18.87
C ASP A 86 0.87 1.33 17.75
N PHE A 87 0.77 2.25 16.79
CA PHE A 87 0.01 2.05 15.56
C PHE A 87 0.78 2.54 14.34
N ILE A 88 1.12 1.61 13.46
CA ILE A 88 1.70 1.87 12.15
C ILE A 88 0.59 1.75 11.11
N PRO A 89 0.22 2.84 10.41
CA PRO A 89 -0.83 2.79 9.40
C PRO A 89 -0.42 1.90 8.20
N PRO A 90 -1.38 1.25 7.52
CA PRO A 90 -1.08 0.43 6.34
C PRO A 90 -0.40 1.22 5.22
N SER A 91 0.80 0.78 4.85
CA SER A 91 1.57 1.30 3.73
C SER A 91 2.33 0.16 3.05
N THR A 92 3.23 0.48 2.12
CA THR A 92 4.05 -0.50 1.40
C THR A 92 5.49 -0.01 1.24
N GLY A 93 6.36 -0.88 0.72
CA GLY A 93 7.74 -0.57 0.41
C GLY A 93 8.71 -0.86 1.55
N ARG A 94 9.99 -0.56 1.29
CA ARG A 94 11.12 -0.91 2.17
C ARG A 94 11.06 -0.23 3.53
N PHE A 95 10.70 1.05 3.57
CA PHE A 95 10.57 1.80 4.83
C PHE A 95 9.50 1.17 5.73
N GLN A 96 8.35 0.83 5.15
CA GLN A 96 7.28 0.15 5.88
C GLN A 96 7.73 -1.20 6.46
N LYS A 97 8.43 -2.01 5.65
CA LYS A 97 8.99 -3.30 6.10
C LYS A 97 9.92 -3.11 7.30
N LEU A 98 10.81 -2.13 7.24
CA LEU A 98 11.76 -1.85 8.32
C LEU A 98 11.06 -1.36 9.59
N GLU A 99 10.07 -0.49 9.47
CA GLU A 99 9.33 0.07 10.61
C GLU A 99 8.55 -1.01 11.36
N ILE A 100 7.87 -1.89 10.64
CA ILE A 100 7.15 -3.05 11.21
C ILE A 100 8.13 -4.00 11.90
N LEU A 101 9.22 -4.38 11.25
CA LEU A 101 10.19 -5.31 11.82
C LEU A 101 10.90 -4.74 13.06
N LYS A 102 11.22 -3.43 13.05
CA LYS A 102 11.79 -2.75 14.21
C LYS A 102 10.84 -2.79 15.40
N THR A 103 9.56 -2.48 15.17
CA THR A 103 8.54 -2.48 16.22
C THR A 103 8.34 -3.87 16.79
N LEU A 104 8.24 -4.89 15.93
CA LEU A 104 8.17 -6.29 16.37
C LEU A 104 9.41 -6.75 17.13
N ALA A 105 10.61 -6.32 16.71
CA ALA A 105 11.84 -6.66 17.42
C ALA A 105 11.85 -6.09 18.84
N LEU A 106 11.37 -4.86 19.03
CA LEU A 106 11.30 -4.24 20.37
C LEU A 106 10.37 -4.99 21.32
N LEU A 107 9.32 -5.66 20.83
CA LEU A 107 8.46 -6.52 21.65
C LEU A 107 9.19 -7.77 22.19
N GLY A 108 10.25 -8.22 21.53
CA GLY A 108 11.01 -9.41 21.93
C GLY A 108 12.14 -9.13 22.93
N TYR A 109 12.32 -7.87 23.35
CA TYR A 109 13.36 -7.45 24.31
C TYR A 109 12.80 -7.06 25.69
N ASP A 110 11.48 -7.07 25.89
CA ASP A 110 10.82 -6.94 27.20
C ASP A 110 10.66 -8.31 27.87
#